data_AF-A0A662KUP1-F1
#
_entry.id   AF-A0A662KUP1-F1
#
_cell.length_a   1.000
_cell.length_b   1.000
_cell.length_c   1.000
_cell.angle_alpha   90.00
_cell.angle_beta   90.00
_cell.angle_gamma   90.00
#
_symmetry.space_group_name_H-M   'P 1'
#
loop_
_entity.id
_entity.type
_entity.pdbx_description
1 polymer ?
#
loop_
_entity_poly.entity_id
_entity_poly.type
_entity_poly.pdbx_seq_one_letter_code
_entity_poly.pdbx_strand_id
1 'polypeptide(L)'
;MNLGEGISDAFLIKVDEEGNEIWNKTYGGEHIDAFNAVMTVNDGYVAAGVYGLLSKGGGAWIVKTDKNGEIVWNKTIGGKTGDDYVWTFIKDGEEYVLVGSSTTYSRGGYDVWLIKTSQPQLEIEIQGGIGITMLIKNVGNETISNLEFSMRINGFVFFGKTMDGEISSLPPGMGIEVNAFVMGFGNAIIEARAGEISKKADCFILGPFVFIE
;
A
#
# COMPACT_ATOMS: atom_id res chain seq x y z
N MET A 1 -11.53 14.36 2.08
CA MET A 1 -10.39 15.22 1.73
C MET A 1 -10.95 16.30 0.81
N ASN A 2 -10.99 17.54 1.27
CA ASN A 2 -11.31 18.68 0.42
C ASN A 2 -10.05 19.00 -0.39
N LEU A 3 -10.07 18.65 -1.67
CA LEU A 3 -9.02 19.03 -2.62
C LEU A 3 -9.30 20.49 -3.02
N GLY A 4 -8.46 21.46 -2.65
CA GLY A 4 -8.54 22.82 -3.20
C GLY A 4 -9.04 23.95 -2.30
N GLU A 5 -9.12 23.81 -0.98
CA GLU A 5 -9.54 24.93 -0.09
C GLU A 5 -8.39 25.53 0.75
N GLY A 6 -7.15 25.08 0.53
CA GLY A 6 -5.95 25.58 1.21
C GLY A 6 -5.25 26.75 0.53
N ILE A 7 -4.11 27.16 1.10
CA ILE A 7 -3.29 28.28 0.59
C ILE A 7 -2.53 27.85 -0.67
N SER A 8 -2.06 26.61 -0.73
CA SER A 8 -1.39 26.00 -1.88
C SER A 8 -1.49 24.50 -1.77
N ASP A 9 -1.83 23.81 -2.85
CA ASP A 9 -1.83 22.34 -2.90
C ASP A 9 -0.60 21.80 -3.63
N ALA A 10 -0.15 20.62 -3.24
CA ALA A 10 0.86 19.89 -3.98
C ALA A 10 0.29 19.44 -5.34
N PHE A 11 1.01 19.72 -6.42
CA PHE A 11 0.56 19.42 -7.77
C PHE A 11 1.40 18.31 -8.39
N LEU A 12 0.74 17.32 -9.00
CA LEU A 12 1.36 16.29 -9.82
C LEU A 12 0.72 16.28 -11.20
N ILE A 13 1.56 16.33 -12.23
CA ILE A 13 1.14 16.31 -13.63
C ILE A 13 1.90 15.23 -14.38
N LYS A 14 1.19 14.50 -15.23
CA LYS A 14 1.76 13.59 -16.20
C LYS A 14 1.56 14.14 -17.60
N VAL A 15 2.65 14.15 -18.37
CA VAL A 15 2.66 14.56 -19.78
C VAL A 15 3.13 13.42 -20.68
N ASP A 16 2.79 13.48 -21.96
CA ASP A 16 3.38 12.61 -23.00
C ASP A 16 4.77 13.09 -23.44
N GLU A 17 5.38 12.41 -24.42
CA GLU A 17 6.72 12.74 -24.92
C GLU A 17 6.76 14.11 -25.62
N GLU A 18 5.63 14.56 -26.14
CA GLU A 18 5.43 15.85 -26.79
C GLU A 18 5.09 16.98 -25.79
N GLY A 19 4.93 16.64 -24.51
CA GLY A 19 4.60 17.58 -23.43
C GLY A 19 3.10 17.90 -23.31
N ASN A 20 2.22 17.16 -23.99
CA ASN A 20 0.77 17.30 -23.80
C ASN A 20 0.36 16.66 -22.46
N GLU A 21 -0.57 17.32 -21.77
CA GLU A 21 -1.11 16.80 -20.52
C GLU A 21 -1.90 15.51 -20.75
N ILE A 22 -1.54 14.46 -19.99
CA ILE A 22 -2.30 13.21 -19.90
C ILE A 22 -3.28 13.31 -18.73
N TRP A 23 -2.80 13.74 -17.56
CA TRP A 23 -3.62 14.04 -16.39
C TRP A 23 -2.88 14.93 -15.42
N ASN A 24 -3.63 15.62 -14.56
CA ASN A 24 -3.10 16.37 -13.43
C ASN A 24 -3.95 16.15 -12.16
N LYS A 25 -3.32 16.30 -10.99
CA LYS A 25 -3.95 16.16 -9.67
C LYS A 25 -3.35 17.14 -8.68
N THR A 26 -4.19 17.68 -7.80
CA THR A 26 -3.76 18.41 -6.62
C THR A 26 -3.98 17.57 -5.37
N TYR A 27 -3.13 17.76 -4.36
CA TYR A 27 -3.21 17.05 -3.09
C TYR A 27 -2.83 18.01 -1.96
N GLY A 28 -3.60 18.04 -0.89
CA GLY A 28 -3.36 18.97 0.20
C GLY A 28 -4.54 19.07 1.15
N GLY A 29 -4.41 20.03 2.06
CA GLY A 29 -5.41 20.40 3.06
C GLY A 29 -5.61 21.92 3.11
N GLU A 30 -5.86 22.46 4.29
CA GLU A 30 -6.19 23.89 4.47
C GLU A 30 -4.97 24.83 4.42
N HIS A 31 -3.76 24.29 4.26
CA HIS A 31 -2.51 25.01 4.47
C HIS A 31 -1.66 25.01 3.19
N ILE A 32 -0.34 25.17 3.31
CA ILE A 32 0.57 25.08 2.17
C ILE A 32 1.07 23.63 2.10
N ASP A 33 0.80 23.00 0.98
CA ASP A 33 1.22 21.66 0.61
C ASP A 33 2.04 21.76 -0.67
N ALA A 34 3.14 21.01 -0.74
CA ALA A 34 4.00 21.01 -1.91
C ALA A 34 4.73 19.68 -2.08
N PHE A 35 4.94 19.29 -3.34
CA PHE A 35 5.90 18.25 -3.69
C PHE A 35 7.20 18.88 -4.19
N ASN A 36 8.31 18.32 -3.75
CA ASN A 36 9.65 18.70 -4.17
C ASN A 36 10.31 17.62 -5.03
N ALA A 37 9.88 16.37 -4.88
CA ALA A 37 10.43 15.24 -5.61
C ALA A 37 9.34 14.23 -5.99
N VAL A 38 9.57 13.53 -7.10
CA VAL A 38 8.72 12.44 -7.58
C VAL A 38 9.57 11.32 -8.17
N MET A 39 9.11 10.08 -8.01
CA MET A 39 9.71 8.87 -8.56
C MET A 39 8.63 7.96 -9.13
N THR A 40 8.90 7.34 -10.28
CA THR A 40 8.06 6.27 -10.81
C THR A 40 8.32 4.96 -10.07
N VAL A 41 7.26 4.22 -9.76
CA VAL A 41 7.30 2.86 -9.21
C VAL A 41 6.44 1.92 -10.07
N ASN A 42 6.54 0.60 -9.86
CA ASN A 42 5.89 -0.40 -10.73
C ASN A 42 4.38 -0.17 -10.93
N ASP A 43 3.70 0.29 -9.89
CA ASP A 43 2.25 0.46 -9.81
C ASP A 43 1.77 1.92 -9.80
N GLY A 44 2.67 2.89 -9.98
CA GLY A 44 2.30 4.31 -9.99
C GLY A 44 3.46 5.24 -9.69
N TYR A 45 3.26 6.20 -8.79
CA TYR A 45 4.26 7.21 -8.46
C TYR A 45 4.35 7.40 -6.96
N VAL A 46 5.53 7.79 -6.49
CA VAL A 46 5.72 8.32 -5.14
C VAL A 46 6.16 9.76 -5.29
N ALA A 47 5.50 10.67 -4.59
CA ALA A 47 5.88 12.06 -4.50
C ALA A 47 6.13 12.43 -3.03
N ALA A 48 7.04 13.35 -2.79
CA ALA A 48 7.37 13.77 -1.44
C ALA A 48 7.67 15.27 -1.37
N GLY A 49 7.38 15.85 -0.22
CA GLY A 49 7.60 17.27 0.06
C GLY A 49 7.14 17.64 1.46
N VAL A 50 6.22 18.60 1.54
CA VAL A 50 5.68 19.12 2.80
C VAL A 50 4.16 19.11 2.76
N TYR A 51 3.55 18.76 3.89
CA TYR A 51 2.12 18.89 4.13
C TYR A 51 1.89 19.89 5.25
N GLY A 52 0.96 20.81 5.05
CA GLY A 52 0.50 21.74 6.06
C GLY A 52 1.57 22.65 6.64
N LEU A 53 2.34 23.35 5.80
CA LEU A 53 3.38 24.27 6.27
C LEU A 53 2.82 25.32 7.24
N LEU A 54 3.59 25.65 8.28
CA LEU A 54 3.22 26.56 9.37
C LEU A 54 1.99 26.13 10.18
N SER A 55 1.52 24.89 10.02
CA SER A 55 0.38 24.34 10.76
C SER A 55 0.79 23.39 11.87
N LYS A 56 -0.07 23.26 12.89
CA LYS A 56 0.08 22.21 13.90
C LYS A 56 -0.33 20.87 13.29
N GLY A 57 0.64 19.98 13.13
CA GLY A 57 0.44 18.65 12.51
C GLY A 57 0.86 18.57 11.04
N GLY A 58 1.38 19.65 10.47
CA GLY A 58 2.09 19.58 9.18
C GLY A 58 3.49 18.98 9.33
N GLY A 59 4.11 18.55 8.24
CA GLY A 59 5.45 17.96 8.27
C GLY A 59 5.89 17.37 6.94
N ALA A 60 6.94 16.56 6.98
CA ALA A 60 7.48 15.87 5.81
C ALA A 60 6.42 14.92 5.28
N TRP A 61 6.07 15.05 4.01
CA TRP A 61 4.94 14.32 3.43
C TRP A 61 5.38 13.42 2.30
N ILE A 62 4.83 12.22 2.27
CA ILE A 62 5.06 11.20 1.25
C ILE A 62 3.70 10.72 0.76
N VAL A 63 3.48 10.72 -0.54
CA VAL A 63 2.25 10.29 -1.19
C VAL A 63 2.58 9.24 -2.23
N LYS A 64 2.00 8.04 -2.10
CA LYS A 64 1.97 7.04 -3.17
C LYS A 64 0.65 7.15 -3.92
N THR A 65 0.75 7.19 -5.24
CA THR A 65 -0.40 7.21 -6.15
C THR A 65 -0.37 6.00 -7.08
N ASP A 66 -1.52 5.68 -7.66
CA ASP A 66 -1.62 4.74 -8.76
C ASP A 66 -1.17 5.39 -10.09
N LYS A 67 -1.26 4.65 -11.21
CA LYS A 67 -0.88 5.17 -12.54
C LYS A 67 -1.72 6.34 -13.05
N ASN A 68 -2.90 6.55 -12.46
CA ASN A 68 -3.84 7.61 -12.79
C ASN A 68 -3.73 8.82 -11.84
N GLY A 69 -2.81 8.76 -10.86
CA GLY A 69 -2.62 9.81 -9.87
C GLY A 69 -3.59 9.74 -8.69
N GLU A 70 -4.37 8.67 -8.51
CA GLU A 70 -5.22 8.51 -7.33
C GLU A 70 -4.37 8.09 -6.13
N ILE A 71 -4.62 8.68 -4.96
CA ILE A 71 -3.85 8.36 -3.74
C ILE A 71 -4.12 6.90 -3.35
N VAL A 72 -3.06 6.10 -3.28
CA VAL A 72 -3.07 4.75 -2.67
C VAL A 72 -2.86 4.88 -1.17
N TRP A 73 -1.81 5.61 -0.77
CA TRP A 73 -1.57 5.97 0.63
C TRP A 73 -0.76 7.26 0.72
N ASN A 74 -0.82 7.92 1.88
CA ASN A 74 0.08 9.01 2.19
C ASN A 74 0.50 8.97 3.67
N LYS A 75 1.65 9.57 3.98
CA LYS A 75 2.19 9.59 5.34
C LYS A 75 2.85 10.94 5.62
N THR A 76 2.50 11.53 6.75
CA THR A 76 3.13 12.74 7.29
C THR A 76 4.03 12.37 8.46
N ILE A 77 5.25 12.90 8.47
CA ILE A 77 6.31 12.52 9.40
C ILE A 77 6.90 13.79 10.01
N GLY A 78 7.04 13.80 11.33
CA GLY A 78 7.41 14.98 12.10
C GLY A 78 6.20 15.79 12.58
N GLY A 79 6.32 17.11 12.60
CA GLY A 79 5.19 18.02 12.80
C GLY A 79 4.76 18.33 14.23
N LYS A 80 5.58 18.02 15.23
CA LYS A 80 5.24 18.31 16.63
C LYS A 80 5.43 19.78 16.99
N THR A 81 6.41 20.44 16.39
CA THR A 81 6.80 21.82 16.78
C THR A 81 7.29 22.70 15.64
N GLY A 82 7.41 22.21 14.40
CA GLY A 82 7.84 23.04 13.29
C GLY A 82 7.77 22.36 11.92
N ASP A 83 8.23 23.08 10.91
CA ASP A 83 8.20 22.65 9.52
C ASP A 83 9.26 21.59 9.24
N ASP A 84 8.83 20.53 8.55
CA ASP A 84 9.67 19.43 8.10
C ASP A 84 9.45 19.25 6.60
N TYR A 85 10.54 19.19 5.82
CA TYR A 85 10.50 19.13 4.36
C TYR A 85 11.25 17.91 3.88
N VAL A 86 10.73 17.27 2.82
CA VAL A 86 11.51 16.37 1.97
C VAL A 86 11.97 17.15 0.75
N TRP A 87 13.28 17.18 0.47
CA TRP A 87 13.83 17.78 -0.76
C TRP A 87 14.00 16.76 -1.87
N THR A 88 14.41 15.55 -1.51
CA THR A 88 14.58 14.44 -2.45
C THR A 88 14.46 13.12 -1.72
N PHE A 89 14.28 12.04 -2.46
CA PHE A 89 14.31 10.70 -1.93
C PHE A 89 14.75 9.69 -3.00
N ILE A 90 15.23 8.55 -2.53
CA ILE A 90 15.51 7.38 -3.36
C ILE A 90 14.71 6.18 -2.85
N LYS A 91 14.55 5.18 -3.70
CA LYS A 91 14.04 3.86 -3.31
C LYS A 91 15.23 2.93 -3.10
N ASP A 92 15.26 2.23 -1.97
CA ASP A 92 16.26 1.23 -1.61
C ASP A 92 15.53 -0.10 -1.32
N GLY A 93 15.52 -0.98 -2.32
CA GLY A 93 14.66 -2.17 -2.29
C GLY A 93 13.18 -1.80 -2.16
N GLU A 94 12.58 -2.09 -1.01
CA GLU A 94 11.18 -1.76 -0.71
C GLU A 94 11.01 -0.52 0.17
N GLU A 95 12.11 0.09 0.56
CA GLU A 95 12.16 1.23 1.44
C GLU A 95 12.36 2.52 0.65
N TYR A 96 12.10 3.65 1.30
CA TYR A 96 12.42 4.97 0.77
C TYR A 96 13.43 5.63 1.70
N VAL A 97 14.48 6.22 1.14
CA VAL A 97 15.44 7.03 1.89
C VAL A 97 15.22 8.48 1.48
N LEU A 98 14.84 9.30 2.45
CA LEU A 98 14.49 10.70 2.23
C LEU A 98 15.61 11.60 2.73
N VAL A 99 15.78 12.73 2.06
CA VAL A 99 16.70 13.80 2.47
C VAL A 99 15.90 15.08 2.51
N GLY A 100 16.06 15.82 3.59
CA GLY A 100 15.15 16.88 3.95
C GLY A 100 15.72 17.81 4.99
N SER A 101 14.87 18.66 5.52
CA SER A 101 15.18 19.52 6.66
C SER A 101 14.09 19.39 7.69
N SER A 102 14.49 19.25 8.96
CA SER A 102 13.56 19.19 10.07
C SER A 102 13.83 20.28 11.08
N THR A 103 12.78 20.93 11.57
CA THR A 103 12.82 21.77 12.77
C THR A 103 12.21 21.06 13.98
N THR A 104 11.44 19.99 13.76
CA THR A 104 10.92 19.13 14.84
C THR A 104 12.02 18.35 15.54
N TYR A 105 13.05 17.91 14.81
CA TYR A 105 14.09 17.02 15.32
C TYR A 105 15.48 17.67 15.45
N SER A 106 15.65 18.91 15.01
CA SER A 106 16.91 19.64 15.12
C SER A 106 16.87 20.68 16.24
N ARG A 107 17.97 20.81 17.00
CA ARG A 107 18.19 21.94 17.93
C ARG A 107 18.74 23.18 17.19
N GLY A 108 18.15 23.52 16.04
CA GLY A 108 18.44 24.77 15.31
C GLY A 108 19.37 24.66 14.10
N GLY A 109 19.18 23.69 13.20
CA GLY A 109 19.90 23.61 11.93
C GLY A 109 19.48 22.43 11.06
N TYR A 110 19.54 22.57 9.74
CA TYR A 110 19.16 21.57 8.73
C TYR A 110 19.78 20.18 9.00
N ASP A 111 18.98 19.21 9.41
CA ASP A 111 19.41 17.82 9.62
C ASP A 111 18.79 16.87 8.58
N VAL A 112 19.61 15.92 8.08
CA VAL A 112 19.19 14.82 7.20
C VAL A 112 18.46 13.76 8.03
N TRP A 113 17.30 13.29 7.56
CA TRP A 113 16.47 12.34 8.29
C TRP A 113 16.19 11.07 7.47
N LEU A 114 16.63 9.92 7.99
CA LEU A 114 16.36 8.60 7.41
C LEU A 114 15.01 8.09 7.92
N ILE A 115 14.05 7.84 7.04
CA ILE A 115 12.75 7.28 7.43
C ILE A 115 12.53 5.97 6.68
N LYS A 116 12.56 4.87 7.43
CA LYS A 116 12.25 3.51 6.97
C LYS A 116 10.73 3.32 6.89
N THR A 117 10.21 2.91 5.73
CA THR A 117 8.84 2.41 5.61
C THR A 117 8.84 1.10 4.83
N SER A 118 8.67 -0.02 5.53
CA SER A 118 8.57 -1.36 4.93
C SER A 118 7.15 -1.58 4.40
N GLN A 119 6.98 -1.97 3.14
CA GLN A 119 5.77 -2.71 2.75
C GLN A 119 5.90 -4.15 3.28
N PRO A 120 4.81 -4.80 3.74
CA PRO A 120 4.89 -6.21 4.13
C PRO A 120 5.16 -7.08 2.89
N GLN A 121 6.29 -7.77 2.86
CA GLN A 121 6.60 -8.75 1.82
C GLN A 121 5.86 -10.05 2.11
N LEU A 122 4.75 -10.26 1.43
CA LEU A 122 3.93 -11.46 1.56
C LEU A 122 3.87 -12.25 0.24
N GLU A 123 3.90 -13.57 0.34
CA GLU A 123 3.55 -14.46 -0.77
C GLU A 123 2.26 -15.22 -0.44
N ILE A 124 1.39 -15.36 -1.43
CA ILE A 124 0.15 -16.14 -1.34
C ILE A 124 0.24 -17.32 -2.30
N GLU A 125 -0.04 -18.52 -1.80
CA GLU A 125 -0.28 -19.72 -2.59
C GLU A 125 -1.70 -20.24 -2.33
N ILE A 126 -2.34 -20.75 -3.38
CA ILE A 126 -3.69 -21.31 -3.30
C ILE A 126 -3.58 -22.76 -3.79
N GLN A 127 -4.10 -23.70 -3.01
CA GLN A 127 -4.09 -25.11 -3.34
C GLN A 127 -5.52 -25.66 -3.27
N GLY A 128 -5.85 -26.47 -4.27
CA GLY A 128 -7.09 -27.25 -4.32
C GLY A 128 -6.95 -28.60 -3.61
N GLY A 129 -8.05 -29.33 -3.51
CA GLY A 129 -8.12 -30.59 -2.80
C GLY A 129 -9.52 -30.78 -2.22
N ILE A 130 -9.62 -31.23 -0.97
CA ILE A 130 -10.88 -31.19 -0.22
C ILE A 130 -10.99 -29.78 0.39
N GLY A 131 -11.78 -28.92 -0.24
CA GLY A 131 -11.80 -27.49 0.05
C GLY A 131 -10.63 -26.74 -0.59
N ILE A 132 -10.24 -25.63 0.02
CA ILE A 132 -9.18 -24.74 -0.46
C ILE A 132 -8.21 -24.48 0.69
N THR A 133 -6.92 -24.55 0.40
CA THR A 133 -5.86 -24.10 1.31
C THR A 133 -5.22 -22.85 0.74
N MET A 134 -5.18 -21.79 1.55
CA MET A 134 -4.39 -20.59 1.28
C MET A 134 -3.18 -20.57 2.20
N LEU A 135 -1.99 -20.51 1.62
CA LEU A 135 -0.75 -20.34 2.35
C LEU A 135 -0.28 -18.90 2.23
N ILE A 136 -0.15 -18.21 3.35
CA ILE A 136 0.37 -16.84 3.45
C ILE A 136 1.76 -16.91 4.08
N LYS A 137 2.80 -16.53 3.33
CA LYS A 137 4.20 -16.52 3.79
C LYS A 137 4.69 -15.09 3.98
N ASN A 138 5.37 -14.82 5.09
CA ASN A 138 6.17 -13.61 5.25
C ASN A 138 7.56 -13.87 4.67
N VAL A 139 7.84 -13.27 3.52
CA VAL A 139 9.16 -13.35 2.86
C VAL A 139 10.05 -12.15 3.17
N GLY A 140 9.57 -11.24 4.00
CA GLY A 140 10.29 -10.05 4.45
C GLY A 140 11.11 -10.28 5.71
N ASN A 141 11.70 -9.19 6.19
CA ASN A 141 12.69 -9.21 7.27
C ASN A 141 12.12 -8.80 8.64
N GLU A 142 10.84 -8.42 8.70
CA GLU A 142 10.17 -7.93 9.91
C GLU A 142 8.92 -8.76 10.22
N THR A 143 8.58 -8.87 11.50
CA THR A 143 7.33 -9.53 11.92
C THR A 143 6.13 -8.68 11.54
N ILE A 144 5.14 -9.30 10.91
CA ILE A 144 3.87 -8.65 10.55
C ILE A 144 2.86 -8.99 11.65
N SER A 145 2.24 -7.96 12.23
CA SER A 145 1.21 -8.12 13.26
C SER A 145 -0.15 -7.68 12.75
N ASN A 146 -1.21 -8.31 13.27
CA ASN A 146 -2.62 -8.01 12.95
C ASN A 146 -2.91 -7.99 11.43
N LEU A 147 -2.39 -8.98 10.72
CA LEU A 147 -2.56 -9.11 9.28
C LEU A 147 -3.96 -9.64 8.97
N GLU A 148 -4.81 -8.78 8.44
CA GLU A 148 -6.11 -9.18 7.91
C GLU A 148 -5.95 -10.01 6.64
N PHE A 149 -6.74 -11.07 6.51
CA PHE A 149 -6.83 -11.88 5.31
C PHE A 149 -8.28 -12.15 4.93
N SER A 150 -8.50 -12.40 3.63
CA SER A 150 -9.78 -12.87 3.13
C SER A 150 -9.60 -13.86 1.98
N MET A 151 -10.54 -14.79 1.86
CA MET A 151 -10.68 -15.69 0.73
C MET A 151 -12.12 -15.65 0.28
N ARG A 152 -12.33 -15.43 -1.01
CA ARG A 152 -13.65 -15.40 -1.64
C ARG A 152 -13.67 -16.32 -2.83
N ILE A 153 -14.76 -17.05 -3.00
CA ILE A 153 -14.97 -17.87 -4.20
C ILE A 153 -16.22 -17.42 -4.95
N ASN A 154 -16.03 -17.09 -6.22
CA ASN A 154 -17.07 -16.61 -7.11
C ASN A 154 -17.42 -17.72 -8.09
N GLY A 155 -18.60 -18.33 -7.91
CA GLY A 155 -19.12 -19.44 -8.71
C GLY A 155 -20.40 -19.99 -8.09
N PHE A 156 -20.83 -21.17 -8.56
CA PHE A 156 -22.00 -21.84 -7.99
C PHE A 156 -21.59 -22.63 -6.73
N VAL A 157 -21.54 -21.92 -5.59
CA VAL A 157 -21.08 -22.40 -4.29
C VAL A 157 -22.20 -22.35 -3.27
N PHE A 158 -22.41 -23.47 -2.58
CA PHE A 158 -23.42 -23.65 -1.52
C PHE A 158 -22.87 -23.31 -0.13
N PHE A 159 -21.59 -23.64 0.14
CA PHE A 159 -20.93 -23.42 1.43
C PHE A 159 -19.48 -22.94 1.23
N GLY A 160 -18.99 -22.11 2.16
CA GLY A 160 -17.60 -21.63 2.13
C GLY A 160 -17.32 -20.52 1.11
N LYS A 161 -18.34 -19.72 0.77
CA LYS A 161 -18.21 -18.66 -0.23
C LYS A 161 -17.19 -17.58 0.15
N THR A 162 -17.08 -17.29 1.45
CA THR A 162 -16.15 -16.31 2.00
C THR A 162 -15.55 -16.82 3.30
N MET A 163 -14.29 -16.50 3.54
CA MET A 163 -13.59 -16.73 4.79
C MET A 163 -12.71 -15.51 5.06
N ASP A 164 -12.92 -14.87 6.20
CA ASP A 164 -12.17 -13.69 6.62
C ASP A 164 -11.54 -13.98 7.99
N GLY A 165 -10.41 -13.36 8.29
CA GLY A 165 -9.75 -13.52 9.58
C GLY A 165 -8.55 -12.61 9.75
N GLU A 166 -7.88 -12.77 10.89
CA GLU A 166 -6.72 -11.98 11.28
C GLU A 166 -5.60 -12.91 11.78
N ILE A 167 -4.39 -12.68 11.29
CA ILE A 167 -3.17 -13.29 11.80
C ILE A 167 -2.53 -12.30 12.78
N SER A 168 -2.56 -12.62 14.06
CA SER A 168 -2.05 -11.74 15.11
C SER A 168 -0.54 -11.49 15.01
N SER A 169 0.22 -12.48 14.53
CA SER A 169 1.68 -12.38 14.33
C SER A 169 2.17 -13.38 13.29
N LEU A 170 2.95 -12.89 12.32
CA LEU A 170 3.60 -13.67 11.28
C LEU A 170 5.10 -13.28 11.19
N PRO A 171 6.00 -14.04 11.83
CA PRO A 171 7.44 -13.78 11.80
C PRO A 171 8.07 -13.94 10.41
N PRO A 172 9.24 -13.33 10.15
CA PRO A 172 10.04 -13.53 8.94
C PRO A 172 10.27 -15.01 8.60
N GLY A 173 10.09 -15.38 7.34
CA GLY A 173 10.31 -16.73 6.83
C GLY A 173 9.23 -17.76 7.21
N MET A 174 8.21 -17.36 7.98
CA MET A 174 7.12 -18.25 8.39
C MET A 174 5.94 -18.18 7.42
N GLY A 175 5.19 -19.28 7.32
CA GLY A 175 3.93 -19.37 6.59
C GLY A 175 2.79 -19.87 7.47
N ILE A 176 1.59 -19.40 7.19
CA ILE A 176 0.35 -19.88 7.82
C ILE A 176 -0.57 -20.42 6.74
N GLU A 177 -1.08 -21.63 6.99
CA GLU A 177 -2.12 -22.25 6.16
C GLU A 177 -3.50 -21.94 6.73
N VAL A 178 -4.38 -21.46 5.84
CA VAL A 178 -5.78 -21.19 6.10
C VAL A 178 -6.60 -22.15 5.25
N ASN A 179 -7.35 -23.03 5.90
CA ASN A 179 -8.15 -24.06 5.24
C ASN A 179 -9.62 -23.67 5.22
N ALA A 180 -10.22 -23.64 4.04
CA ALA A 180 -11.64 -23.37 3.84
C ALA A 180 -12.34 -24.60 3.28
N PHE A 181 -13.33 -25.11 4.00
CA PHE A 181 -14.25 -26.09 3.42
C PHE A 181 -15.20 -25.39 2.45
N VAL A 182 -15.23 -25.88 1.22
CA VAL A 182 -16.09 -25.37 0.15
C VAL A 182 -16.97 -26.49 -0.36
N MET A 183 -18.20 -26.17 -0.72
CA MET A 183 -19.07 -27.10 -1.42
C MET A 183 -19.79 -26.40 -2.57
N GLY A 184 -19.64 -26.89 -3.79
CA GLY A 184 -20.18 -26.25 -4.99
C GLY A 184 -20.10 -27.13 -6.23
N PHE A 185 -20.35 -26.52 -7.39
CA PHE A 185 -20.25 -27.21 -8.67
C PHE A 185 -19.90 -26.24 -9.82
N GLY A 186 -19.01 -26.65 -10.71
CA GLY A 186 -18.68 -25.91 -11.93
C GLY A 186 -17.48 -24.97 -11.80
N ASN A 187 -17.26 -24.15 -12.83
CA ASN A 187 -16.17 -23.18 -12.87
C ASN A 187 -16.38 -22.08 -11.82
N ALA A 188 -15.28 -21.70 -11.16
CA ALA A 188 -15.26 -20.63 -10.18
C ALA A 188 -13.91 -19.91 -10.18
N ILE A 189 -13.89 -18.74 -9.56
CA ILE A 189 -12.67 -17.94 -9.35
C ILE A 189 -12.46 -17.79 -7.86
N ILE A 190 -11.28 -18.17 -7.38
CA ILE A 190 -10.83 -17.93 -6.02
C ILE A 190 -10.08 -16.60 -6.00
N GLU A 191 -10.41 -15.75 -5.05
CA GLU A 191 -9.68 -14.52 -4.75
C GLU A 191 -9.22 -14.57 -3.30
N ALA A 192 -7.91 -14.68 -3.11
CA ALA A 192 -7.23 -14.67 -1.82
C ALA A 192 -6.56 -13.31 -1.60
N ARG A 193 -6.65 -12.76 -0.39
CA ARG A 193 -6.03 -11.49 -0.01
C ARG A 193 -5.40 -11.59 1.37
N ALA A 194 -4.25 -10.95 1.54
CA ALA A 194 -3.59 -10.74 2.83
C ALA A 194 -2.97 -9.33 2.83
N GLY A 195 -3.49 -8.44 3.69
CA GLY A 195 -3.17 -7.01 3.63
C GLY A 195 -3.48 -6.42 2.25
N GLU A 196 -2.50 -5.76 1.64
CA GLU A 196 -2.63 -5.16 0.30
C GLU A 196 -2.39 -6.15 -0.85
N ILE A 197 -1.93 -7.38 -0.57
CA ILE A 197 -1.58 -8.38 -1.59
C ILE A 197 -2.80 -9.26 -1.90
N SER A 198 -3.01 -9.54 -3.18
CA SER A 198 -4.08 -10.43 -3.65
C SER A 198 -3.58 -11.42 -4.70
N LYS A 199 -4.18 -12.62 -4.71
CA LYS A 199 -3.96 -13.64 -5.74
C LYS A 199 -5.30 -14.19 -6.20
N LYS A 200 -5.42 -14.41 -7.51
CA LYS A 200 -6.57 -15.06 -8.12
C LYS A 200 -6.16 -16.40 -8.73
N ALA A 201 -7.09 -17.35 -8.68
CA ALA A 201 -6.92 -18.64 -9.32
C ALA A 201 -8.27 -19.09 -9.91
N ASP A 202 -8.25 -19.49 -11.17
CA ASP A 202 -9.36 -20.19 -11.80
C ASP A 202 -9.43 -21.63 -11.27
N CYS A 203 -10.63 -22.13 -11.03
CA CYS A 203 -10.82 -23.47 -10.51
C CYS A 203 -12.12 -24.12 -10.99
N PHE A 204 -12.17 -25.44 -10.86
CA PHE A 204 -13.38 -26.24 -11.01
C PHE A 204 -13.77 -26.87 -9.67
N ILE A 205 -15.04 -26.76 -9.29
CA ILE A 205 -15.57 -27.35 -8.05
C ILE A 205 -16.44 -28.55 -8.40
N LEU A 206 -16.24 -29.66 -7.68
CA LEU A 206 -17.08 -30.86 -7.74
C LEU A 206 -17.40 -31.37 -6.34
N GLY A 207 -18.52 -30.92 -5.77
CA GLY A 207 -18.86 -31.23 -4.38
C GLY A 207 -17.86 -30.55 -3.46
N PRO A 208 -17.15 -31.29 -2.58
CA PRO A 208 -16.10 -30.71 -1.73
C PRO A 208 -14.74 -30.61 -2.43
N PHE A 209 -14.59 -31.14 -3.65
CA PHE A 209 -13.32 -31.15 -4.35
C PHE A 209 -13.12 -29.88 -5.16
N VAL A 210 -11.96 -29.24 -5.02
CA VAL A 210 -11.57 -28.05 -5.78
C VAL A 210 -10.31 -28.37 -6.59
N PHE A 211 -10.35 -28.13 -7.89
CA PHE A 211 -9.24 -28.32 -8.82
C PHE A 211 -8.79 -26.95 -9.33
N ILE A 212 -7.55 -26.57 -9.07
CA ILE A 212 -6.98 -25.30 -9.50
C ILE A 212 -6.22 -25.51 -10.80
N GLU A 213 -6.38 -24.58 -11.75
CA GLU A 213 -5.68 -24.57 -13.05
C GLU A 213 -4.26 -23.98 -12.97
#